data_AF-A0A835FHU1-F1
#
_entry.id   AF-A0A835FHU1-F1
#
_cell.length_a   1.000
_cell.length_b   1.000
_cell.length_c   1.000
_cell.angle_alpha   90.00
_cell.angle_beta   90.00
_cell.angle_gamma   90.00
#
_symmetry.space_group_name_H-M   'P 1'
#
loop_
_entity.id
_entity.type
_entity.pdbx_description
1 polymer ?
#
loop_
_entity_poly.entity_id
_entity_poly.type
_entity_poly.pdbx_seq_one_letter_code
_entity_poly.pdbx_strand_id
1 'polypeptide(L)'
;MHARRPSFTLDGRPRSLLRQIAEVALDIRKASETVLQHKQDCIEIDKRASTVSGLLSQLENTEIVEKQAMKDELSKLLWTFYSAHTLVMTCQRSGIVTMLVCSPPCKLSKQLSDLLDQLVAHVNAIIAVIVNSTLPKRYYHLGTY
;
A
#
# COMPACT_ATOMS: atom_id res chain seq x y z
N MET A 1 17.33 -2.64 -23.90
CA MET A 1 17.93 -2.88 -22.56
C MET A 1 16.79 -3.17 -21.59
N HIS A 2 16.60 -4.43 -21.19
CA HIS A 2 15.50 -4.83 -20.31
C HIS A 2 15.86 -4.52 -18.85
N ALA A 3 15.06 -3.67 -18.22
CA ALA A 3 15.20 -3.36 -16.82
C ALA A 3 14.77 -4.56 -15.97
N ARG A 4 15.74 -5.05 -15.21
CA ARG A 4 15.71 -6.15 -14.24
C ARG A 4 14.57 -5.94 -13.23
N ARG A 5 13.63 -6.89 -13.15
CA ARG A 5 12.77 -7.05 -11.96
C ARG A 5 13.52 -7.90 -10.92
N PRO A 6 13.72 -7.44 -9.69
CA PRO A 6 13.88 -8.32 -8.53
C PRO A 6 12.55 -8.27 -7.73
N SER A 7 12.00 -9.37 -7.19
CA SER A 7 12.67 -10.26 -6.24
C SER A 7 12.00 -11.64 -6.20
N PHE A 8 12.64 -12.67 -6.74
CA PHE A 8 12.34 -14.08 -6.40
C PHE A 8 13.23 -14.49 -5.21
N THR A 9 12.67 -15.08 -4.15
CA THR A 9 13.44 -15.81 -3.13
C THR A 9 13.21 -17.32 -3.26
N LEU A 10 14.22 -18.04 -2.77
CA LEU A 10 14.57 -19.47 -2.71
C LEU A 10 13.56 -20.62 -2.97
N ASP A 11 12.25 -20.41 -3.13
CA ASP A 11 11.28 -21.52 -3.26
C ASP A 11 10.42 -21.51 -4.53
N GLY A 12 10.65 -20.59 -5.47
CA GLY A 12 9.98 -20.59 -6.78
C GLY A 12 8.45 -20.39 -6.76
N ARG A 13 7.82 -20.29 -5.59
CA ARG A 13 6.38 -20.07 -5.43
C ARG A 13 6.04 -18.58 -5.54
N PRO A 14 5.01 -18.17 -6.31
CA PRO A 14 4.54 -16.80 -6.33
C PRO A 14 4.18 -16.33 -4.92
N ARG A 15 4.73 -15.19 -4.47
CA ARG A 15 4.36 -14.60 -3.17
C ARG A 15 2.90 -14.13 -3.24
N SER A 16 2.11 -14.41 -2.21
CA SER A 16 0.78 -13.82 -2.08
C SER A 16 0.87 -12.29 -2.11
N LEU A 17 -0.17 -11.62 -2.61
CA LEU A 17 -0.21 -10.15 -2.65
C LEU A 17 -0.06 -9.55 -1.26
N LEU A 18 -0.68 -10.16 -0.25
CA LEU A 18 -0.55 -9.74 1.16
C LEU A 18 0.90 -9.77 1.64
N ARG A 19 1.65 -10.83 1.30
CA ARG A 19 3.06 -10.95 1.67
C ARG A 19 3.93 -9.92 0.96
N GLN A 20 3.65 -9.63 -0.31
CA GLN A 20 4.36 -8.58 -1.05
C GLN A 20 4.08 -7.20 -0.44
N ILE A 21 2.83 -6.90 -0.06
CA ILE A 21 2.47 -5.65 0.62
C ILE A 21 3.24 -5.53 1.94
N ALA A 22 3.29 -6.60 2.74
CA ALA A 22 4.02 -6.60 4.00
C ALA A 22 5.53 -6.37 3.83
N GLU A 23 6.14 -6.96 2.81
CA GLU A 23 7.55 -6.73 2.48
C GLU A 23 7.82 -5.27 2.11
N VAL A 24 6.98 -4.66 1.26
CA VAL A 24 7.11 -3.25 0.90
C VAL A 24 6.85 -2.33 2.10
N ALA A 25 5.93 -2.69 2.99
CA ALA A 25 5.69 -1.95 4.24
C ALA A 25 6.95 -1.89 5.12
N LEU A 26 7.66 -3.01 5.25
CA LEU A 26 8.93 -3.07 5.97
C LEU A 26 10.01 -2.22 5.32
N ASP A 27 10.08 -2.19 3.99
CA ASP A 27 11.04 -1.35 3.26
C ASP A 27 10.72 0.14 3.43
N ILE A 28 9.44 0.54 3.38
CA ILE A 28 8.99 1.90 3.71
C ILE A 28 9.44 2.30 5.11
N ARG A 29 9.19 1.45 6.12
CA ARG A 29 9.58 1.72 7.51
C ARG A 29 11.08 1.99 7.63
N LYS A 30 11.90 1.08 7.09
CA LYS A 30 13.37 1.22 7.11
C LYS A 30 13.82 2.50 6.42
N ALA A 31 13.22 2.84 5.29
CA ALA A 31 13.55 4.07 4.57
C ALA A 31 13.16 5.30 5.40
N SER A 32 11.97 5.33 5.99
CA SER A 32 11.46 6.41 6.85
C SER A 32 12.31 6.63 8.11
N GLU A 33 12.91 5.60 8.69
CA GLU A 33 13.81 5.73 9.84
C GLU A 33 15.10 6.52 9.49
N THR A 34 15.45 6.62 8.21
CA THR A 34 16.71 7.24 7.73
C THR A 34 16.55 8.58 7.00
N VAL A 35 15.33 9.12 6.88
CA VAL A 35 15.10 10.37 6.15
C VAL A 35 15.58 11.60 6.93
N LEU A 36 16.15 12.58 6.22
CA LEU A 36 16.64 13.84 6.80
C LEU A 36 15.69 15.02 6.55
N GLN A 37 14.86 14.95 5.51
CA GLN A 37 13.87 15.98 5.16
C GLN A 37 12.46 15.38 5.17
N HIS A 38 11.45 16.23 5.37
CA HIS A 38 10.04 15.81 5.40
C HIS A 38 9.77 14.65 6.38
N LYS A 39 10.52 14.64 7.48
CA LYS A 39 10.55 13.53 8.45
C LYS A 39 9.17 13.20 8.99
N GLN A 40 8.38 14.21 9.36
CA GLN A 40 7.03 13.98 9.87
C GLN A 40 6.13 13.31 8.84
N ASP A 41 6.14 13.79 7.59
CA ASP A 41 5.30 13.23 6.52
C ASP A 41 5.71 11.77 6.20
N CYS A 42 7.01 11.47 6.18
CA CYS A 42 7.51 10.10 5.96
C CYS A 42 7.18 9.15 7.12
N ILE A 43 7.23 9.65 8.36
CA ILE A 43 6.82 8.90 9.55
C ILE A 43 5.31 8.60 9.48
N GLU A 44 4.49 9.56 9.09
CA GLU A 44 3.05 9.34 8.93
C GLU A 44 2.74 8.30 7.84
N ILE A 45 3.49 8.30 6.74
CA ILE A 45 3.38 7.26 5.71
C ILE A 45 3.74 5.89 6.26
N ASP A 46 4.88 5.76 6.95
CA ASP A 46 5.26 4.50 7.58
C ASP A 46 4.16 4.02 8.54
N LYS A 47 3.70 4.88 9.44
CA LYS A 47 2.66 4.55 10.40
C LYS A 47 1.39 4.01 9.71
N ARG A 48 0.93 4.67 8.64
CA ARG A 48 -0.25 4.22 7.88
C ARG A 48 0.02 2.94 7.08
N ALA A 49 1.15 2.83 6.39
CA ALA A 49 1.53 1.64 5.65
C ALA A 49 1.66 0.41 6.57
N SER A 50 2.31 0.58 7.72
CA SER A 50 2.43 -0.43 8.77
C SER A 50 1.08 -0.83 9.35
N THR A 51 0.19 0.13 9.60
CA THR A 51 -1.18 -0.14 10.07
C THR A 51 -1.97 -0.94 9.04
N VAL A 52 -1.98 -0.51 7.78
CA VAL A 52 -2.68 -1.22 6.70
C VAL A 52 -2.13 -2.63 6.52
N SER A 53 -0.80 -2.79 6.51
CA SER A 53 -0.16 -4.09 6.44
C SER A 53 -0.58 -5.01 7.59
N GLY A 54 -0.64 -4.50 8.82
CA GLY A 54 -1.05 -5.27 10.00
C GLY A 54 -2.55 -5.62 10.02
N LEU A 55 -3.39 -4.82 9.38
CA LEU A 55 -4.81 -5.17 9.17
C LEU A 55 -4.93 -6.26 8.11
N LEU A 56 -4.19 -6.12 7.00
CA LEU A 56 -4.20 -7.08 5.90
C LEU A 56 -3.67 -8.46 6.28
N SER A 57 -2.73 -8.55 7.22
CA SER A 57 -2.27 -9.86 7.72
C SER A 57 -3.38 -10.66 8.40
N GLN A 58 -4.45 -10.01 8.89
CA GLN A 58 -5.61 -10.71 9.46
C GLN A 58 -6.46 -11.40 8.39
N LEU A 59 -6.32 -10.99 7.12
CA LEU A 59 -6.98 -11.65 6.00
C LEU A 59 -6.19 -12.85 5.49
N GLU A 60 -4.97 -13.07 5.98
CA GLU A 60 -4.15 -14.20 5.57
C GLU A 60 -4.88 -15.52 5.86
N ASN A 61 -4.93 -16.41 4.87
CA ASN A 61 -5.65 -17.69 4.90
C ASN A 61 -7.20 -17.60 4.91
N THR A 62 -7.78 -16.43 4.67
CA THR A 62 -9.23 -16.33 4.48
C THR A 62 -9.63 -16.54 3.01
N GLU A 63 -10.77 -17.18 2.77
CA GLU A 63 -11.28 -17.41 1.40
C GLU A 63 -11.57 -16.12 0.63
N ILE A 64 -11.75 -15.00 1.33
CA ILE A 64 -12.03 -13.72 0.69
C ILE A 64 -10.84 -13.22 -0.16
N VAL A 65 -9.61 -13.58 0.21
CA VAL A 65 -8.39 -13.22 -0.53
C VAL A 65 -8.34 -13.90 -1.90
N GLU A 66 -9.04 -15.04 -2.05
CA GLU A 66 -9.11 -15.74 -3.32
C GLU A 66 -10.11 -15.14 -4.32
N LYS A 67 -11.04 -14.29 -3.85
CA LYS A 67 -12.02 -13.60 -4.70
C LYS A 67 -11.34 -12.62 -5.63
N GLN A 68 -11.72 -12.62 -6.91
CA GLN A 68 -11.11 -11.76 -7.92
C GLN A 68 -11.17 -10.27 -7.53
N ALA A 69 -12.32 -9.80 -7.03
CA ALA A 69 -12.48 -8.42 -6.57
C ALA A 69 -11.48 -8.05 -5.45
N MET A 70 -11.16 -8.99 -4.54
CA MET A 70 -10.16 -8.77 -3.51
C MET A 70 -8.74 -8.74 -4.11
N LYS A 71 -8.42 -9.66 -5.03
CA LYS A 71 -7.13 -9.68 -5.73
C LYS A 71 -6.87 -8.39 -6.52
N ASP A 72 -7.90 -7.85 -7.17
CA ASP A 72 -7.82 -6.60 -7.91
C ASP A 72 -7.52 -5.41 -6.99
N GLU A 73 -8.23 -5.30 -5.85
CA GLU A 73 -7.98 -4.24 -4.88
C GLU A 73 -6.63 -4.38 -4.19
N LEU A 74 -6.21 -5.59 -3.82
CA LEU A 74 -4.88 -5.85 -3.26
C LEU A 74 -3.77 -5.52 -4.25
N SER A 75 -3.99 -5.73 -5.55
CA SER A 75 -3.01 -5.38 -6.59
C SER A 75 -2.86 -3.86 -6.73
N LYS A 76 -3.97 -3.11 -6.70
CA LYS A 76 -3.95 -1.65 -6.71
C LYS A 76 -3.25 -1.11 -5.46
N LEU A 77 -3.59 -1.65 -4.29
CA LEU A 77 -2.99 -1.27 -3.02
C LEU A 77 -1.48 -1.55 -3.01
N LEU A 78 -1.04 -2.69 -3.53
CA LEU A 78 0.38 -3.01 -3.69
C LEU A 78 1.11 -1.95 -4.56
N TRP A 79 0.48 -1.47 -5.62
CA TRP A 79 1.04 -0.38 -6.44
C TRP A 79 1.16 0.94 -5.66
N THR A 80 0.18 1.26 -4.82
CA THR A 80 0.25 2.40 -3.89
C THR A 80 1.41 2.25 -2.91
N PHE A 81 1.64 1.05 -2.37
CA PHE A 81 2.79 0.77 -1.50
C PHE A 81 4.13 0.98 -2.22
N TYR A 82 4.27 0.53 -3.48
CA TYR A 82 5.48 0.83 -4.26
C TYR A 82 5.67 2.34 -4.51
N SER A 83 4.59 3.06 -4.75
CA SER A 83 4.62 4.53 -4.90
C SER A 83 5.06 5.20 -3.60
N ALA A 84 4.56 4.73 -2.45
CA ALA A 84 4.93 5.22 -1.12
C ALA A 84 6.42 5.03 -0.85
N HIS A 85 6.92 3.83 -1.11
CA HIS A 85 8.34 3.52 -0.97
C HIS A 85 9.21 4.43 -1.83
N THR A 86 8.81 4.68 -3.08
CA THR A 86 9.54 5.58 -3.99
C THR A 86 9.58 7.02 -3.48
N LEU A 87 8.49 7.53 -2.91
CA LEU A 87 8.44 8.87 -2.32
C LEU A 87 9.35 8.98 -1.08
N VAL A 88 9.31 7.99 -0.18
CA VAL A 88 10.16 7.97 1.01
C VAL A 88 11.65 7.87 0.64
N MET A 89 11.99 7.07 -0.37
CA MET A 89 13.37 7.00 -0.90
C MET A 89 13.82 8.33 -1.54
N THR A 90 12.90 9.12 -2.07
CA THR A 90 13.20 10.48 -2.58
C THR A 90 13.53 11.43 -1.42
N CYS A 91 12.82 11.31 -0.29
CA CYS A 91 13.10 12.05 0.95
C CYS A 91 14.45 11.66 1.59
N GLN A 92 14.86 10.40 1.40
CA GLN A 92 16.17 9.91 1.85
C GLN A 92 17.32 10.49 1.01
N ARG A 93 17.18 10.50 -0.33
CA ARG A 93 18.22 10.98 -1.25
C ARG A 93 18.46 12.49 -1.19
N SER A 94 17.43 13.28 -0.93
CA SER A 94 17.56 14.74 -0.76
C SER A 94 18.37 15.13 0.49
N GLY A 95 18.61 14.19 1.41
CA GLY A 95 19.52 14.36 2.54
C GLY A 95 21.01 14.28 2.18
N ILE A 96 21.38 13.63 1.07
CA ILE A 96 22.79 13.42 0.66
C ILE A 96 23.26 14.53 -0.30
N VAL A 97 22.35 15.17 -1.02
CA VAL A 97 22.67 16.22 -2.00
C VAL A 97 21.70 17.40 -1.80
N THR A 98 22.26 18.58 -1.49
CA THR A 98 21.68 19.94 -1.42
C THR A 98 21.20 20.48 -0.06
N MET A 99 22.09 21.27 0.55
CA MET A 99 21.82 22.18 1.67
C MET A 99 21.60 23.65 1.21
N LEU A 100 21.30 23.93 -0.07
CA LEU A 100 21.45 25.32 -0.58
C LEU A 100 20.33 25.91 -1.43
N VAL A 101 19.21 25.24 -1.71
CA VAL A 101 18.12 25.92 -2.45
C VAL A 101 16.77 25.46 -1.92
N CYS A 102 16.00 26.39 -1.35
CA CYS A 102 14.56 26.23 -1.20
C CYS A 102 13.93 26.11 -2.59
N SER A 103 13.79 24.88 -3.11
CA SER A 103 12.81 24.39 -4.11
C SER A 103 13.18 22.94 -4.48
N PRO A 104 12.47 21.89 -4.01
CA PRO A 104 11.08 21.55 -4.37
C PRO A 104 10.21 20.96 -3.21
N PRO A 105 10.23 21.48 -1.98
CA PRO A 105 9.57 20.84 -0.82
C PRO A 105 8.04 20.75 -0.93
N CYS A 106 7.38 21.65 -1.69
CA CYS A 106 5.92 21.66 -1.82
C CYS A 106 5.36 20.53 -2.71
N LYS A 107 6.11 20.11 -3.75
CA LYS A 107 5.63 19.05 -4.66
C LYS A 107 5.69 17.68 -3.98
N LEU A 108 6.71 17.45 -3.16
CA LEU A 108 6.86 16.22 -2.40
C LEU A 108 5.76 16.12 -1.34
N SER A 109 5.55 17.17 -0.53
CA SER A 109 4.46 17.19 0.46
C SER A 109 3.08 16.93 -0.17
N LYS A 110 2.80 17.50 -1.34
CA LYS A 110 1.57 17.21 -2.10
C LYS A 110 1.49 15.73 -2.53
N GLN A 111 2.56 15.18 -3.10
CA GLN A 111 2.61 13.76 -3.49
C GLN A 111 2.44 12.82 -2.29
N LEU A 112 2.98 13.19 -1.14
CA LEU A 112 2.81 12.45 0.11
C LEU A 112 1.34 12.51 0.57
N SER A 113 0.71 13.69 0.54
CA SER A 113 -0.73 13.84 0.84
C SER A 113 -1.62 13.03 -0.11
N ASP A 114 -1.41 13.15 -1.42
CA ASP A 114 -2.16 12.41 -2.44
C ASP A 114 -2.04 10.89 -2.24
N LEU A 115 -0.87 10.42 -1.76
CA LEU A 115 -0.64 9.00 -1.47
C LEU A 115 -1.39 8.56 -0.20
N LEU A 116 -1.41 9.38 0.84
CA LEU A 116 -2.17 9.11 2.05
C LEU A 116 -3.67 8.98 1.76
N ASP A 117 -4.21 9.80 0.86
CA ASP A 117 -5.61 9.74 0.43
C ASP A 117 -5.90 8.48 -0.39
N GLN A 118 -4.97 8.08 -1.27
CA GLN A 118 -5.09 6.82 -2.01
C GLN A 118 -5.11 5.59 -1.09
N LEU A 119 -4.26 5.56 -0.06
CA LEU A 119 -4.28 4.47 0.92
C LEU A 119 -5.64 4.34 1.59
N VAL A 120 -6.25 5.46 1.99
CA VAL A 120 -7.60 5.47 2.59
C VAL A 120 -8.65 4.96 1.61
N ALA A 121 -8.61 5.40 0.36
CA ALA A 121 -9.56 4.96 -0.66
C ALA A 121 -9.49 3.43 -0.91
N HIS A 122 -8.29 2.86 -0.98
CA HIS A 122 -8.11 1.42 -1.17
C HIS A 122 -8.59 0.60 0.04
N VAL A 123 -8.33 1.08 1.26
CA VAL A 123 -8.85 0.43 2.48
C VAL A 123 -10.37 0.41 2.48
N ASN A 124 -11.01 1.52 2.12
CA ASN A 124 -12.48 1.60 2.02
C ASN A 124 -13.04 0.62 0.97
N ALA A 125 -12.36 0.46 -0.16
CA ALA A 125 -12.75 -0.52 -1.18
C ALA A 125 -12.64 -1.97 -0.67
N ILE A 126 -11.56 -2.31 0.04
CA ILE A 126 -11.38 -3.63 0.67
C ILE A 126 -12.47 -3.90 1.71
N ILE A 127 -12.80 -2.91 2.55
CA ILE A 127 -13.92 -3.00 3.50
C ILE A 127 -15.24 -3.27 2.75
N ALA A 128 -15.50 -2.58 1.65
CA ALA A 128 -16.71 -2.81 0.86
C ALA A 128 -16.77 -4.23 0.28
N VAL A 129 -15.64 -4.78 -0.19
CA VAL A 129 -15.55 -6.18 -0.64
C VAL A 129 -15.87 -7.14 0.51
N ILE A 130 -15.32 -6.89 1.70
CA ILE A 130 -15.61 -7.67 2.91
C ILE A 130 -17.10 -7.64 3.20
N VAL A 131 -17.68 -6.45 3.40
CA VAL A 131 -19.10 -6.26 3.74
C VAL A 131 -20.04 -6.90 2.73
N ASN A 132 -19.81 -6.69 1.43
CA ASN A 132 -20.63 -7.28 0.36
C ASN A 132 -20.56 -8.82 0.33
N SER A 133 -19.50 -9.38 0.87
CA SER A 133 -19.32 -10.83 0.93
C SER A 133 -19.92 -11.49 2.16
N THR A 134 -20.08 -10.76 3.26
CA THR A 134 -20.68 -11.23 4.51
C THR A 134 -22.18 -10.93 4.60
N LEU A 135 -22.68 -9.92 3.89
CA LEU A 135 -24.11 -9.62 3.87
C LEU A 135 -24.85 -10.63 2.97
N PRO A 136 -25.87 -11.34 3.50
CA PRO A 136 -26.72 -12.15 2.65
C PRO A 136 -27.42 -11.23 1.65
N LYS A 137 -27.33 -11.57 0.36
CA LYS A 137 -28.19 -10.98 -0.67
C LYS A 137 -29.64 -11.24 -0.25
N ARG A 138 -30.33 -10.23 0.29
CA ARG A 138 -31.80 -10.30 0.46
C ARG A 138 -32.42 -10.40 -0.93
N TYR A 139 -32.58 -11.62 -1.42
CA TYR A 139 -33.43 -11.89 -2.56
C TYR A 139 -34.87 -11.67 -2.10
N TYR A 140 -35.50 -10.60 -2.59
CA TYR A 140 -36.95 -10.54 -2.65
C TYR A 140 -37.39 -11.60 -3.67
N HIS A 141 -37.80 -12.76 -3.18
CA HIS A 141 -38.78 -13.56 -3.92
C HIS A 141 -40.10 -12.79 -3.84
N LEU A 142 -40.38 -11.95 -4.84
CA LEU A 142 -41.78 -11.64 -5.14
C LEU A 142 -42.40 -12.93 -5.65
N GLY A 143 -43.22 -13.53 -4.78
CA GLY A 143 -44.06 -14.66 -5.12
C GLY A 143 -44.95 -14.31 -6.30
N THR A 144 -44.92 -15.18 -7.29
CA THR A 144 -45.95 -15.31 -8.31
C THR A 144 -47.25 -15.78 -7.65
N TYR A 145 -48.29 -14.96 -7.73
CA TYR A 145 -49.70 -15.39 -7.74
C TYR A 145 -50.43 -14.57 -8.80
#